data_AF-A0ABD1BX62-F1
#
_entry.id   AF-A0ABD1BX62-F1
#
_cell.length_a   1.000
_cell.length_b   1.000
_cell.length_c   1.000
_cell.angle_alpha   90.00
_cell.angle_beta   90.00
_cell.angle_gamma   90.00
#
_symmetry.space_group_name_H-M   'P 1'
#
loop_
_entity.id
_entity.type
_entity.pdbx_description
1 polymer ?
#
loop_
_entity_poly.entity_id
_entity_poly.type
_entity_poly.pdbx_seq_one_letter_code
_entity_poly.pdbx_strand_id
1 'polypeptide(L)'
;MSSTKSMVFVLTWMILMMMQGCISCIESERQGLLDLKAYLISVSTDPHLNILQGWSSGNHSCCSWRRVKCNVTSKHVIGLSLGSLDDSDSPQGG
;
A
#
# COMPACT_ATOMS: atom_id res chain seq x y z
N MET A 1 14.34 22.84 -35.10
CA MET A 1 14.03 23.23 -33.70
C MET A 1 12.64 22.80 -33.19
N SER A 2 11.64 22.48 -34.03
CA SER A 2 10.27 22.18 -33.56
C SER A 2 10.08 20.74 -33.04
N SER A 3 10.63 19.74 -33.74
CA SER A 3 10.44 18.32 -33.39
C SER A 3 11.10 17.91 -32.05
N THR A 4 12.23 18.52 -31.70
CA THR A 4 12.96 18.22 -30.46
C THR A 4 12.19 18.68 -29.22
N LYS A 5 11.42 19.76 -29.31
CA LYS A 5 10.61 20.30 -28.20
C LYS A 5 9.44 19.37 -27.86
N SER A 6 8.76 18.85 -28.87
CA SER A 6 7.66 17.90 -28.69
C SER A 6 8.14 16.58 -28.08
N MET A 7 9.30 16.07 -28.53
CA MET A 7 9.88 14.85 -27.99
C MET A 7 10.25 14.98 -26.50
N VAL A 8 10.78 16.12 -26.08
CA VAL A 8 11.08 16.39 -24.66
C VAL A 8 9.80 16.46 -23.81
N PHE A 9 8.71 17.06 -24.33
CA PHE A 9 7.42 17.04 -23.65
C PHE A 9 6.91 15.60 -23.48
N VAL A 10 6.89 14.78 -24.53
CA VAL A 10 6.43 13.39 -24.43
C VAL A 10 7.30 12.59 -23.42
N LEU A 11 8.62 12.75 -23.47
CA LEU A 11 9.54 12.07 -22.54
C LEU A 11 9.33 12.52 -21.09
N THR A 12 9.13 13.82 -20.84
CA THR A 12 8.88 14.33 -19.48
C THR A 12 7.55 13.85 -18.92
N TRP A 13 6.49 13.78 -19.72
CA TRP A 13 5.20 13.21 -19.32
C TRP A 13 5.28 11.70 -19.02
N MET A 14 6.01 10.94 -19.84
CA MET A 14 6.25 9.51 -19.60
C MET A 14 7.07 9.27 -18.32
N ILE A 15 8.11 10.08 -18.07
CA ILE A 15 8.89 10.03 -16.84
C ILE A 15 8.01 10.41 -15.63
N LEU A 16 7.15 11.42 -15.74
CA LEU A 16 6.24 11.82 -14.65
C LEU A 16 5.30 10.67 -14.23
N MET A 17 4.75 9.94 -15.21
CA MET A 17 3.91 8.75 -14.99
C MET A 17 4.69 7.61 -14.32
N MET A 18 5.96 7.44 -14.67
CA MET A 18 6.85 6.44 -14.06
C MET A 18 7.30 6.82 -12.65
N MET A 19 7.42 8.13 -12.37
CA MET A 19 7.77 8.68 -11.04
C MET A 19 6.60 8.65 -10.05
N GLN A 20 5.36 8.59 -10.56
CA GLN A 20 4.19 8.12 -9.78
C GLN A 20 4.21 6.60 -9.53
N GLY A 21 5.36 5.97 -9.78
CA GLY A 21 5.64 4.55 -9.58
C GLY A 21 4.92 4.05 -8.34
N CYS A 22 3.98 3.14 -8.59
CA CYS A 22 3.10 2.56 -7.59
C CYS A 22 3.86 2.38 -6.27
N ILE A 23 3.46 3.13 -5.24
CA ILE A 23 3.93 2.90 -3.87
C ILE A 23 3.30 1.58 -3.44
N SER A 24 3.91 0.48 -3.88
CA SER A 24 3.55 -0.86 -3.47
C SER A 24 4.61 -1.36 -2.51
N CYS A 25 4.17 -2.18 -1.57
CA CYS A 25 5.07 -2.96 -0.74
C CYS A 25 5.71 -4.07 -1.57
N ILE A 26 6.73 -4.73 -1.03
CA ILE A 26 7.34 -5.89 -1.70
C ILE A 26 6.33 -7.04 -1.83
N GLU A 27 6.46 -7.84 -2.90
CA GLU A 27 5.49 -8.90 -3.22
C GLU A 27 5.35 -9.94 -2.10
N SER A 28 6.43 -10.25 -1.37
CA SER A 28 6.40 -11.17 -0.23
C SER A 28 5.57 -10.64 0.94
N GLU A 29 5.64 -9.34 1.23
CA GLU A 29 4.82 -8.70 2.27
C GLU A 29 3.35 -8.69 1.87
N ARG A 30 3.07 -8.39 0.59
CA ARG A 30 1.72 -8.46 0.03
C ARG A 30 1.14 -9.86 0.19
N GLN A 31 1.88 -10.91 -0.19
CA GLN A 31 1.42 -12.28 -0.08
C GLN A 31 1.20 -12.68 1.39
N GLY A 32 2.13 -12.33 2.27
CA GLY A 32 2.00 -12.59 3.71
C GLY A 32 0.77 -11.93 4.34
N LEU A 33 0.44 -10.69 3.92
CA LEU A 33 -0.77 -10.00 4.36
C LEU A 33 -2.06 -10.67 3.85
N LEU A 34 -2.06 -11.19 2.63
CA LEU A 34 -3.21 -11.93 2.09
C LEU A 34 -3.42 -13.27 2.80
N ASP A 35 -2.34 -13.99 3.10
CA ASP A 35 -2.39 -15.23 3.87
C ASP A 35 -2.89 -14.97 5.29
N LEU A 36 -2.38 -13.90 5.94
CA LEU A 36 -2.85 -13.46 7.25
C LEU A 36 -4.34 -13.12 7.23
N LYS A 37 -4.81 -12.40 6.20
CA LYS A 37 -6.24 -12.12 6.02
C LYS A 37 -7.05 -13.40 5.93
N ALA A 38 -6.63 -14.37 5.11
CA ALA A 38 -7.33 -15.64 4.95
C ALA A 38 -7.41 -16.41 6.28
N TYR A 39 -6.33 -16.41 7.05
CA TYR A 39 -6.28 -17.01 8.38
C TYR A 39 -7.23 -16.31 9.38
N LEU A 40 -7.24 -14.97 9.41
CA LEU A 40 -8.15 -14.24 10.31
C LEU A 40 -9.62 -14.48 9.96
N ILE A 41 -9.95 -14.56 8.66
CA ILE A 41 -11.31 -14.90 8.23
C ILE A 41 -11.71 -16.33 8.65
N SER A 42 -10.77 -17.28 8.65
CA SER A 42 -11.07 -18.66 9.01
C SER A 42 -11.21 -18.89 10.52
N VAL A 43 -10.48 -18.11 11.34
CA VAL A 43 -10.43 -18.31 12.79
C VAL A 43 -11.44 -17.45 13.56
N SER A 44 -11.88 -16.32 13.01
CA SER A 44 -12.66 -15.33 13.76
C SER A 44 -13.97 -14.93 13.08
N THR A 45 -15.03 -14.86 13.88
CA THR A 45 -16.35 -14.32 13.50
C THR A 45 -16.47 -12.83 13.81
N ASP A 46 -15.34 -12.15 14.04
CA ASP A 46 -15.32 -10.74 14.44
C ASP A 46 -15.79 -9.84 13.28
N PRO A 47 -16.86 -9.06 13.45
CA PRO A 47 -17.34 -8.13 12.42
C PRO A 47 -16.29 -7.05 12.05
N HIS A 48 -15.31 -6.76 12.92
CA HIS A 48 -14.22 -5.83 12.62
C HIS A 48 -13.18 -6.40 11.64
N LEU A 49 -13.19 -7.69 11.33
CA LEU A 49 -12.36 -8.23 10.25
C LEU A 49 -12.89 -7.87 8.87
N ASN A 50 -14.13 -7.40 8.78
CA ASN A 50 -14.68 -6.82 7.56
C ASN A 50 -13.86 -5.62 7.05
N ILE A 51 -13.11 -4.96 7.95
CA ILE A 51 -12.24 -3.83 7.61
C ILE A 51 -11.03 -4.29 6.76
N LEU A 52 -10.64 -5.57 6.84
CA LEU A 52 -9.62 -6.19 5.98
C LEU A 52 -10.16 -6.59 4.59
N GLN A 53 -11.45 -6.38 4.28
CA GLN A 53 -11.97 -6.59 2.92
C GLN A 53 -11.21 -5.77 1.88
N GLY A 54 -10.71 -4.59 2.24
CA GLY A 54 -9.93 -3.73 1.35
C GLY A 54 -8.56 -4.28 0.92
N TRP A 55 -8.06 -5.34 1.57
CA TRP A 55 -6.82 -6.00 1.16
C TRP A 55 -7.13 -6.95 0.01
N SER A 56 -6.91 -6.49 -1.22
CA SER A 56 -7.28 -7.24 -2.42
C SER A 56 -6.11 -7.36 -3.37
N SER A 57 -6.03 -8.51 -4.04
CA SER A 57 -5.05 -8.78 -5.10
C SER A 57 -5.24 -7.86 -6.32
N GLY A 58 -6.40 -7.22 -6.47
CA GLY A 58 -6.64 -6.24 -7.54
C GLY A 58 -6.01 -4.87 -7.27
N ASN A 59 -5.63 -4.56 -6.02
CA ASN A 59 -4.91 -3.33 -5.70
C ASN A 59 -3.41 -3.61 -5.74
N HIS A 60 -2.72 -2.99 -6.71
CA HIS A 60 -1.31 -3.22 -6.97
C HIS A 60 -0.38 -2.79 -5.83
N SER A 61 -0.91 -2.08 -4.83
CA SER A 61 -0.19 -1.38 -3.77
C SER A 61 -0.74 -1.81 -2.41
N CYS A 62 -0.07 -2.72 -1.68
CA CYS A 62 -0.55 -3.07 -0.34
C CYS A 62 -0.38 -1.92 0.67
N CYS A 63 0.52 -0.97 0.41
CA CYS A 63 0.64 0.27 1.18
C CYS A 63 -0.57 1.20 1.05
N SER A 64 -1.42 1.02 0.03
CA SER A 64 -2.71 1.70 -0.08
C SER A 64 -3.81 1.03 0.75
N TRP A 65 -3.56 -0.17 1.26
CA TRP A 65 -4.56 -0.89 2.01
C TRP A 65 -4.83 -0.22 3.35
N ARG A 66 -6.09 -0.18 3.74
CA ARG A 66 -6.49 0.37 5.04
C ARG A 66 -5.79 -0.42 6.14
N ARG A 67 -5.24 0.30 7.12
CA ARG A 67 -4.54 -0.25 8.31
C ARG A 67 -3.18 -0.90 8.03
N VAL A 68 -2.62 -0.65 6.85
CA VAL A 68 -1.23 -0.98 6.53
C VAL A 68 -0.43 0.32 6.60
N LYS A 69 0.63 0.33 7.41
CA LYS A 69 1.60 1.44 7.47
C LYS A 69 2.86 0.99 6.75
N CYS A 70 3.25 1.75 5.73
CA CYS A 70 4.50 1.52 5.01
C CYS A 70 5.53 2.63 5.27
N ASN A 71 6.81 2.27 5.20
CA ASN A 71 7.87 3.23 5.03
C ASN A 71 7.96 3.60 3.54
N VAL A 72 7.80 4.89 3.22
CA VAL A 72 7.73 5.36 1.82
C VAL A 72 9.08 5.21 1.11
N THR A 73 10.19 5.36 1.84
CA THR A 73 11.55 5.30 1.29
C THR A 73 11.97 3.85 1.04
N SER A 74 11.72 2.95 2.00
CA SER A 74 12.13 1.55 1.88
C SER A 74 11.07 0.66 1.23
N LYS A 75 9.84 1.16 1.06
CA LYS A 75 8.66 0.42 0.55
C LYS A 75 8.28 -0.80 1.40
N HIS A 76 8.73 -0.87 2.65
CA HIS A 76 8.38 -1.97 3.54
C HIS A 76 7.14 -1.66 4.37
N VAL A 77 6.34 -2.69 4.63
CA VAL A 77 5.29 -2.65 5.65
C VAL A 77 5.96 -2.62 7.03
N ILE A 78 5.73 -1.54 7.77
CA ILE A 78 6.30 -1.31 9.10
C ILE A 78 5.23 -1.35 10.21
N GLY A 79 3.96 -1.48 9.85
CA GLY A 79 2.88 -1.52 10.83
C GLY A 79 1.57 -2.06 10.28
N LEU A 80 0.83 -2.74 11.15
CA LEU A 80 -0.44 -3.37 10.84
C LEU A 80 -1.42 -3.18 12.00
N SER A 81 -2.64 -2.75 11.71
CA SER A 81 -3.69 -2.63 12.73
C SER A 81 -4.80 -3.67 12.51
N LEU A 82 -4.88 -4.67 13.40
CA LEU A 82 -5.83 -5.79 13.31
C LEU A 82 -7.03 -5.67 14.28
N GLY A 83 -6.99 -4.78 15.28
CA GLY A 83 -8.00 -4.68 16.35
C GLY A 83 -8.94 -3.47 16.28
N SER A 84 -9.86 -3.37 17.24
CA SER A 84 -10.66 -2.16 17.50
C SER A 84 -9.80 -1.10 18.21
N LEU A 85 -10.07 0.18 17.91
CA LEU A 85 -9.33 1.34 18.37
C LEU A 85 -9.39 1.44 19.90
N ASP A 86 -8.24 1.36 20.57
CA ASP A 86 -8.00 2.20 21.73
C ASP A 86 -6.91 3.20 21.32
N ASP A 87 -7.35 4.45 21.19
CA ASP A 87 -6.56 5.61 20.85
C ASP A 87 -5.61 5.87 22.03
N SER A 88 -4.33 5.53 21.88
CA SER A 88 -3.29 5.91 22.83
C SER A 88 -1.98 6.01 22.06
N ASP A 89 -1.84 7.16 21.42
CA ASP A 89 -0.58 7.85 21.10
C ASP A 89 0.59 6.99 20.62
N SER A 90 0.91 7.10 19.33
CA SER A 90 2.28 6.86 18.88
C SER A 90 2.74 8.03 18.03
N PRO A 91 3.88 8.65 18.39
CA PRO A 91 4.30 9.91 17.82
C PRO A 91 4.59 9.78 16.34
N GLN A 92 4.11 10.76 15.58
CA GLN A 92 4.56 11.05 14.22
C GLN A 92 6.05 11.48 14.31
N GLY A 93 6.95 10.52 14.12
CA GLY A 93 8.36 10.81 13.86
C GLY A 93 8.52 11.23 12.40
N GLY A 94 9.05 12.45 12.21
CA GLY A 94 9.41 13.03 10.91
C GLY A 94 10.73 12.55 10.34
#